data_AF-A0AAE2JLV9-F1
#
_entry.id   AF-A0AAE2JLV9-F1
#
_cell.length_a   1.000
_cell.length_b   1.000
_cell.length_c   1.000
_cell.angle_alpha   90.00
_cell.angle_beta   90.00
_cell.angle_gamma   90.00
#
_symmetry.space_group_name_H-M   'P 1'
#
loop_
_entity.id
_entity.type
_entity.pdbx_description
1 polymer ?
#
loop_
_entity_poly.entity_id
_entity_poly.type
_entity_poly.pdbx_seq_one_letter_code
_entity_poly.pdbx_strand_id
1 'polypeptide(L)'
;MNSNLVSFSIFKCTYERLEKHAAGFNDTADRAINRLLDLVENSKESTAELKPELTFTEQFDGGYSGLDADEFKSRLVKVQKAEIVIHYADGSHKVKIWKASKFNSESKLLANIWSGPLRDWKKKGIVRAELEIYNDKFIKELGHNVTIVRSVSKLLNIPSRQLIQGNAKIEIIQNPAPHLKIYFVEGAPAYASSVGFNKEDNCYYLTEKDLGFPL
;
A
#
# COMPACT_ATOMS: atom_id res chain seq x y z
N MET A 1 15.06 18.62 30.42
CA MET A 1 14.87 18.74 28.96
C MET A 1 13.75 19.75 28.73
N ASN A 2 13.88 20.63 27.73
CA ASN A 2 12.82 21.55 27.37
C ASN A 2 11.69 20.75 26.70
N SER A 3 10.60 20.51 27.42
CA SER A 3 9.46 19.74 26.92
C SER A 3 8.56 20.65 26.08
N ASN A 4 8.87 20.80 24.80
CA ASN A 4 7.93 21.41 23.87
C ASN A 4 6.72 20.47 23.72
N LEU A 5 5.58 20.86 24.30
CA LEU A 5 4.35 20.11 24.16
C LEU A 5 3.86 20.19 22.70
N VAL A 6 3.56 19.03 22.11
CA VAL A 6 3.01 18.90 20.76
C VAL A 6 1.61 18.31 20.88
N SER A 7 0.60 18.95 20.28
CA SER A 7 -0.75 18.36 20.17
C SER A 7 -0.95 17.76 18.80
N PHE A 8 -1.40 16.52 18.75
CA PHE A 8 -1.78 15.83 17.51
C PHE A 8 -3.05 15.02 17.75
N SER A 9 -3.85 14.86 16.69
CA SER A 9 -5.11 14.13 16.75
C SER A 9 -4.88 12.66 16.46
N ILE A 10 -5.54 11.79 17.24
CA ILE A 10 -5.60 10.35 16.98
C ILE A 10 -7.05 9.89 17.01
N PHE A 11 -7.34 8.81 16.28
CA PHE A 11 -8.64 8.18 16.34
C PHE A 11 -8.88 7.54 17.71
N LYS A 12 -10.14 7.54 18.16
CA LYS A 12 -10.54 6.97 19.45
C LYS A 12 -10.12 5.50 19.60
N CYS A 13 -10.24 4.70 18.54
CA CYS A 13 -9.83 3.30 18.56
C CYS A 13 -8.30 3.13 18.77
N THR A 14 -7.49 4.08 18.29
CA THR A 14 -6.05 4.12 18.55
C THR A 14 -5.78 4.44 20.01
N TYR A 15 -6.50 5.41 20.58
CA TYR A 15 -6.40 5.75 22.00
C TYR A 15 -6.79 4.57 22.90
N GLU A 16 -7.91 3.90 22.62
CA GLU A 16 -8.38 2.72 23.36
C GLU A 16 -7.39 1.54 23.26
N ARG A 17 -6.68 1.40 22.14
CA ARG A 17 -5.60 0.41 22.02
C ARG A 17 -4.40 0.79 22.88
N LEU A 18 -4.01 2.06 22.93
CA LEU A 18 -2.93 2.54 23.78
C LEU A 18 -3.24 2.32 25.27
N GLU A 19 -4.48 2.55 25.68
CA GLU A 19 -4.95 2.37 27.06
C GLU A 19 -4.76 0.93 27.56
N LYS A 20 -5.01 -0.08 26.71
CA LYS A 20 -4.79 -1.50 27.05
C LYS A 20 -3.33 -1.84 27.37
N HIS A 21 -2.39 -0.99 26.95
CA HIS A 21 -0.97 -1.17 27.22
C HIS A 21 -0.48 -0.37 28.43
N ALA A 22 -1.30 0.49 29.05
CA ALA A 22 -0.93 1.26 30.23
C ALA A 22 -0.65 0.33 31.42
N ALA A 23 0.46 0.55 32.13
CA ALA A 23 0.94 -0.36 33.19
C ALA A 23 0.38 -0.04 34.59
N GLY A 24 -0.68 0.79 34.69
CA GLY A 24 -1.37 1.11 35.94
C GLY A 24 -1.83 2.56 36.05
N PHE A 25 -2.39 2.91 37.21
CA PHE A 25 -3.06 4.20 37.49
C PHE A 25 -2.19 5.46 37.38
N ASN A 26 -0.85 5.31 37.38
CA ASN A 26 0.10 6.43 37.32
C ASN A 26 0.90 6.46 36.01
N ASP A 27 0.48 5.70 34.99
CA ASP A 27 1.10 5.73 33.67
C ASP A 27 0.53 6.90 32.85
N THR A 28 1.37 7.86 32.47
CA THR A 28 0.93 8.98 31.65
C THR A 28 0.94 8.56 30.17
N ALA A 29 0.13 9.20 29.33
CA ALA A 29 0.15 8.94 27.88
C ALA A 29 1.57 9.06 27.30
N ASP A 30 2.35 10.04 27.77
CA ASP A 30 3.75 10.23 27.39
C ASP A 30 4.65 9.04 27.78
N ARG A 31 4.50 8.50 29.00
CA ARG A 31 5.27 7.30 29.42
C ARG A 31 4.84 6.03 28.68
N ALA A 32 3.55 5.87 28.41
CA ALA A 32 3.05 4.74 27.64
C ALA A 32 3.56 4.78 26.19
N ILE A 33 3.56 5.97 25.57
CA ILE A 33 4.11 6.19 24.23
C ILE A 33 5.63 5.94 24.22
N ASN A 34 6.38 6.52 25.15
CA ASN A 34 7.82 6.32 25.24
C ASN A 34 8.18 4.86 25.49
N ARG A 35 7.44 4.12 26.32
CA ARG A 35 7.67 2.68 26.51
C ARG A 35 7.38 1.85 25.26
N LEU A 36 6.36 2.22 24.48
CA LEU A 36 6.12 1.58 23.19
C LEU A 36 7.23 1.89 22.18
N LEU A 37 7.74 3.12 22.18
CA LEU A 37 8.90 3.51 21.39
C LEU A 37 10.15 2.74 21.84
N ASP A 38 10.42 2.68 23.14
CA ASP A 38 11.51 1.90 23.73
C ASP A 38 11.38 0.41 23.40
N LEU A 39 10.18 -0.16 23.40
CA LEU A 39 9.99 -1.56 22.99
C LEU A 39 10.31 -1.75 21.51
N VAL A 40 9.90 -0.83 20.64
CA VAL A 40 10.24 -0.86 19.21
C VAL A 40 11.73 -0.63 19.00
N GLU A 41 12.36 0.27 19.76
CA GLU A 41 13.77 0.62 19.65
C GLU A 41 14.68 -0.45 20.25
N ASN A 42 14.35 -0.99 21.42
CA ASN A 42 15.08 -2.08 22.07
C ASN A 42 14.82 -3.43 21.37
N SER A 43 13.69 -3.61 20.67
CA SER A 43 13.53 -4.74 19.74
C SER A 43 14.50 -4.68 18.54
N LYS A 44 15.13 -3.52 18.28
CA LYS A 44 16.23 -3.40 17.30
C LYS A 44 17.57 -3.89 17.86
N GLU A 45 17.71 -4.11 19.17
CA GLU A 45 18.92 -4.72 19.75
C GLU A 45 18.92 -6.27 19.64
N SER A 46 17.74 -6.89 19.45
CA SER A 46 17.62 -8.31 19.13
C SER A 46 17.49 -8.55 17.61
N THR A 47 18.42 -8.06 16.80
CA THR A 47 18.45 -8.39 15.37
C THR A 47 19.02 -9.79 15.13
N ALA A 48 18.25 -10.82 15.49
CA ALA A 48 18.11 -11.91 14.53
C ALA A 48 17.44 -11.26 13.30
N GLU A 49 18.17 -11.15 12.19
CA GLU A 49 17.76 -10.41 10.99
C GLU A 49 16.34 -10.85 10.54
N LEU A 50 15.32 -10.08 10.92
CA LEU A 50 13.93 -10.43 10.64
C LEU A 50 13.68 -10.30 9.14
N LYS A 51 13.18 -11.36 8.53
CA LYS A 51 12.71 -11.32 7.14
C LYS A 51 11.56 -10.32 7.01
N PRO A 52 11.37 -9.74 5.82
CA PRO A 52 10.25 -8.85 5.55
C PRO A 52 8.92 -9.50 5.93
N GLU A 53 8.05 -8.72 6.56
CA GLU A 53 6.69 -9.14 6.84
C GLU A 53 5.93 -9.32 5.52
N LEU A 54 5.17 -10.42 5.39
CA LEU A 54 4.35 -10.70 4.22
C LEU A 54 2.88 -10.69 4.63
N THR A 55 2.07 -9.92 3.91
CA THR A 55 0.61 -9.97 4.04
C THR A 55 0.00 -10.40 2.71
N PHE A 56 -1.04 -11.22 2.79
CA PHE A 56 -1.77 -11.72 1.63
C PHE A 56 -3.22 -11.28 1.75
N THR A 57 -3.75 -10.71 0.68
CA THR A 57 -5.12 -10.23 0.66
C THR A 57 -5.79 -10.50 -0.68
N GLU A 58 -7.11 -10.54 -0.66
CA GLU A 58 -7.93 -10.50 -1.88
C GLU A 58 -9.10 -9.55 -1.73
N GLN A 59 -9.61 -9.11 -2.88
CA GLN A 59 -10.86 -8.38 -2.99
C GLN A 59 -12.01 -9.39 -2.90
N PHE A 60 -12.93 -9.20 -1.95
CA PHE A 60 -14.09 -10.06 -1.76
C PHE A 60 -15.28 -9.23 -1.25
N ASP A 61 -16.43 -9.38 -1.90
CA ASP A 61 -17.72 -8.78 -1.52
C ASP A 61 -17.66 -7.27 -1.19
N GLY A 62 -17.05 -6.48 -2.08
CA GLY A 62 -16.91 -5.03 -1.90
C GLY A 62 -15.87 -4.60 -0.86
N GLY A 63 -15.16 -5.55 -0.25
CA GLY A 63 -14.10 -5.31 0.74
C GLY A 63 -12.81 -6.08 0.46
N TYR A 64 -11.94 -6.11 1.47
CA TYR A 64 -10.67 -6.82 1.44
C TYR A 64 -10.61 -7.85 2.56
N SER A 65 -10.30 -9.10 2.19
CA SER A 65 -10.08 -10.17 3.14
C SER A 65 -8.58 -10.45 3.25
N GLY A 66 -8.12 -10.69 4.48
CA GLY A 66 -6.84 -11.36 4.71
C GLY A 66 -6.92 -12.81 4.25
N LEU A 67 -5.81 -13.31 3.73
CA LEU A 67 -5.65 -14.71 3.31
C LEU A 67 -4.42 -15.31 3.99
N ASP A 68 -4.44 -16.61 4.20
CA ASP A 68 -3.20 -17.34 4.42
C ASP A 68 -2.43 -17.58 3.10
N ALA A 69 -1.23 -18.15 3.21
CA ALA A 69 -0.36 -18.39 2.07
C ALA A 69 -0.92 -19.43 1.07
N ASP A 70 -1.63 -20.46 1.55
CA ASP A 70 -2.16 -21.54 0.70
C ASP A 70 -3.46 -21.12 0.01
N GLU A 71 -4.30 -20.34 0.69
CA GLU A 71 -5.45 -19.65 0.11
C GLU A 71 -4.99 -18.68 -0.98
N PHE A 72 -4.04 -17.79 -0.66
CA PHE A 72 -3.49 -16.84 -1.64
C PHE A 72 -2.90 -17.57 -2.85
N LYS A 73 -2.13 -18.64 -2.63
CA LYS A 73 -1.60 -19.48 -3.71
C LYS A 73 -2.72 -20.02 -4.60
N SER A 74 -3.77 -20.58 -3.99
CA SER A 74 -4.91 -21.15 -4.72
C SER A 74 -5.64 -20.10 -5.56
N ARG A 75 -5.76 -18.87 -5.06
CA ARG A 75 -6.31 -17.73 -5.79
C ARG A 75 -5.38 -17.25 -6.91
N LEU A 76 -4.08 -17.15 -6.63
CA LEU A 76 -3.07 -16.71 -7.58
C LEU A 76 -2.96 -17.65 -8.77
N VAL A 77 -3.10 -18.97 -8.58
CA VAL A 77 -3.13 -19.94 -9.69
C VAL A 77 -4.30 -19.68 -10.63
N LYS A 78 -5.46 -19.28 -10.12
CA LYS A 78 -6.66 -18.99 -10.92
C LYS A 78 -6.55 -17.65 -11.67
N VAL A 79 -6.07 -16.60 -10.98
CA VAL A 79 -6.05 -15.23 -11.51
C VAL A 79 -4.75 -14.90 -12.26
N GLN A 80 -3.66 -15.56 -11.90
CA GLN A 80 -2.29 -15.40 -12.43
C GLN A 80 -1.74 -13.96 -12.38
N LYS A 81 -2.32 -13.10 -11.55
CA LYS A 81 -1.89 -11.72 -11.34
C LYS A 81 -2.07 -11.32 -9.88
N ALA A 82 -1.07 -10.63 -9.35
CA ALA A 82 -1.13 -9.97 -8.05
C ALA A 82 -0.52 -8.57 -8.13
N GLU A 83 -0.99 -7.63 -7.33
CA GLU A 83 -0.29 -6.39 -7.03
C GLU A 83 0.59 -6.62 -5.80
N ILE A 84 1.80 -6.08 -5.83
CA ILE A 84 2.76 -6.14 -4.74
C ILE A 84 3.11 -4.71 -4.35
N VAL A 85 2.92 -4.36 -3.08
CA VAL A 85 3.40 -3.13 -2.47
C VAL A 85 4.60 -3.46 -1.59
N ILE A 86 5.79 -3.01 -1.98
CA ILE A 86 7.04 -3.26 -1.27
C ILE A 86 7.38 -2.04 -0.44
N HIS A 87 7.47 -2.18 0.88
CA HIS A 87 7.86 -1.10 1.79
C HIS A 87 9.34 -1.21 2.17
N TYR A 88 10.00 -0.06 2.17
CA TYR A 88 11.41 0.08 2.50
C TYR A 88 11.60 0.70 3.88
N ALA A 89 12.75 0.45 4.48
CA ALA A 89 13.11 0.96 5.82
C ALA A 89 13.17 2.50 5.88
N ASP A 90 13.37 3.17 4.74
CA ASP A 90 13.36 4.64 4.62
C ASP A 90 11.94 5.25 4.59
N GLY A 91 10.90 4.42 4.70
CA GLY A 91 9.50 4.83 4.65
C GLY A 91 8.93 4.94 3.24
N SER A 92 9.74 4.80 2.20
CA SER A 92 9.25 4.75 0.82
C SER A 92 8.62 3.39 0.51
N HIS A 93 7.85 3.32 -0.58
CA HIS A 93 7.39 2.03 -1.11
C HIS A 93 7.41 1.98 -2.63
N LYS A 94 7.19 0.78 -3.17
CA LYS A 94 7.08 0.53 -4.59
C LYS A 94 5.90 -0.37 -4.91
N VAL A 95 5.02 0.09 -5.80
CA VAL A 95 3.90 -0.68 -6.32
C VAL A 95 4.31 -1.39 -7.62
N LYS A 96 4.00 -2.68 -7.73
CA LYS A 96 4.27 -3.48 -8.94
C LYS A 96 3.21 -4.55 -9.16
N ILE A 97 2.78 -4.70 -10.41
CA ILE A 97 2.01 -5.88 -10.82
C ILE A 97 2.95 -7.07 -11.06
N TRP A 98 2.73 -8.15 -10.31
CA TRP A 98 3.33 -9.46 -10.52
C TRP A 98 2.46 -10.32 -11.43
N LYS A 99 2.98 -10.62 -12.62
CA LYS A 99 2.37 -11.57 -13.56
C LYS A 99 2.90 -12.98 -13.25
N ALA A 100 2.01 -13.84 -12.75
CA ALA A 100 2.31 -15.20 -12.32
C ALA A 100 1.89 -16.23 -13.38
N SER A 101 2.16 -15.97 -14.67
CA SER A 101 1.67 -16.78 -15.79
C SER A 101 2.16 -18.23 -15.81
N LYS A 102 3.29 -18.52 -15.16
CA LYS A 102 3.86 -19.87 -15.03
C LYS A 102 3.54 -20.53 -13.68
N PHE A 103 2.77 -19.86 -12.83
CA PHE A 103 2.50 -20.31 -11.48
C PHE A 103 1.33 -21.31 -11.47
N ASN A 104 1.52 -22.45 -10.82
CA ASN A 104 0.58 -23.58 -10.79
C ASN A 104 0.42 -24.14 -9.37
N SER A 105 -0.42 -25.16 -9.20
CA SER A 105 -0.69 -25.79 -7.90
C SER A 105 0.55 -26.42 -7.24
N GLU A 106 1.57 -26.81 -8.01
CA GLU A 106 2.82 -27.38 -7.49
C GLU A 106 3.84 -26.29 -7.13
N SER A 107 3.63 -25.05 -7.57
CA SER A 107 4.54 -23.95 -7.33
C SER A 107 4.64 -23.62 -5.84
N LYS A 108 5.87 -23.36 -5.38
CA LYS A 108 6.13 -22.92 -3.99
C LYS A 108 6.01 -21.39 -3.92
N LEU A 109 4.93 -20.89 -3.32
CA LEU A 109 4.63 -19.45 -3.23
C LEU A 109 5.77 -18.66 -2.61
N LEU A 110 6.16 -19.01 -1.38
CA LEU A 110 7.22 -18.30 -0.66
C LEU A 110 8.54 -18.32 -1.42
N ALA A 111 8.93 -19.46 -1.99
CA ALA A 111 10.17 -19.55 -2.77
C ALA A 111 10.16 -18.59 -3.98
N ASN A 112 9.02 -18.44 -4.67
CA ASN A 112 8.88 -17.49 -5.78
C ASN A 112 8.93 -16.04 -5.32
N ILE A 113 8.33 -15.72 -4.17
CA ILE A 113 8.38 -14.38 -3.57
C ILE A 113 9.83 -14.02 -3.22
N TRP A 114 10.53 -14.89 -2.50
CA TRP A 114 11.90 -14.66 -2.02
C TRP A 114 12.94 -14.66 -3.14
N SER A 115 12.77 -15.50 -4.16
CA SER A 115 13.67 -15.52 -5.32
C SER A 115 13.31 -14.50 -6.40
N GLY A 116 12.15 -13.84 -6.30
CA GLY A 116 11.63 -12.89 -7.28
C GLY A 116 11.50 -11.48 -6.71
N PRO A 117 10.29 -10.99 -6.42
CA PRO A 117 10.05 -9.63 -5.92
C PRO A 117 10.92 -9.22 -4.74
N LEU A 118 11.17 -10.15 -3.80
CA LEU A 118 11.94 -9.91 -2.57
C LEU A 118 13.37 -10.44 -2.62
N ARG A 119 13.90 -10.69 -3.83
CA ARG A 119 15.32 -11.03 -3.98
C ARG A 119 16.19 -9.91 -3.44
N ASP A 120 17.25 -10.25 -2.71
CA ASP A 120 18.18 -9.31 -2.09
C ASP A 120 17.48 -8.29 -1.17
N TRP A 121 16.36 -8.68 -0.55
CA TRP A 121 15.53 -7.79 0.27
C TRP A 121 16.35 -7.02 1.31
N LYS A 122 17.35 -7.66 1.91
CA LYS A 122 18.26 -7.06 2.90
C LYS A 122 19.06 -5.90 2.29
N LYS A 123 19.71 -6.14 1.15
CA LYS A 123 20.49 -5.09 0.44
C LYS A 123 19.59 -3.95 -0.04
N LYS A 124 18.34 -4.27 -0.38
CA LYS A 124 17.34 -3.31 -0.83
C LYS A 124 16.65 -2.58 0.33
N GLY A 125 16.91 -2.95 1.59
CA GLY A 125 16.23 -2.37 2.75
C GLY A 125 14.73 -2.64 2.79
N ILE A 126 14.25 -3.75 2.21
CA ILE A 126 12.83 -4.10 2.24
C ILE A 126 12.48 -4.62 3.64
N VAL A 127 11.42 -4.10 4.23
CA VAL A 127 10.96 -4.47 5.58
C VAL A 127 9.58 -5.13 5.57
N ARG A 128 8.77 -4.89 4.53
CA ARG A 128 7.41 -5.45 4.42
C ARG A 128 6.99 -5.54 2.96
N ALA A 129 6.18 -6.53 2.62
CA ALA A 129 5.55 -6.65 1.31
C ALA A 129 4.08 -7.06 1.46
N GLU A 130 3.21 -6.27 0.87
CA GLU A 130 1.77 -6.56 0.80
C GLU A 130 1.47 -7.16 -0.58
N LEU A 131 0.85 -8.33 -0.61
CA LEU A 131 0.46 -9.01 -1.84
C LEU A 131 -1.06 -9.10 -1.91
N GLU A 132 -1.61 -8.59 -3.00
CA GLU A 132 -3.05 -8.55 -3.25
C GLU A 132 -3.37 -9.25 -4.57
N ILE A 133 -4.39 -10.13 -4.59
CA ILE A 133 -4.88 -10.71 -5.84
C ILE A 133 -5.44 -9.62 -6.73
N TYR A 134 -4.84 -9.43 -7.91
CA TYR A 134 -5.23 -8.36 -8.83
C TYR A 134 -6.29 -8.86 -9.80
N ASN A 135 -7.56 -8.57 -9.49
CA ASN A 135 -8.70 -9.05 -10.25
C ASN A 135 -9.28 -7.96 -11.17
N ASP A 136 -8.97 -8.06 -12.48
CA ASP A 136 -9.51 -7.15 -13.51
C ASP A 136 -11.05 -7.13 -13.51
N LYS A 137 -11.73 -8.22 -13.13
CA LYS A 137 -13.20 -8.30 -13.10
C LYS A 137 -13.78 -7.40 -12.01
N PHE A 138 -13.20 -7.42 -10.82
CA PHE A 138 -13.66 -6.62 -9.68
C PHE A 138 -13.55 -5.12 -9.96
N ILE A 139 -12.41 -4.68 -10.53
CA ILE A 139 -12.21 -3.27 -10.91
C ILE A 139 -13.30 -2.81 -11.89
N LYS A 140 -13.71 -3.68 -12.84
CA LYS A 140 -14.80 -3.39 -13.77
C LYS A 140 -16.17 -3.36 -13.10
N GLU A 141 -16.43 -4.26 -12.16
CA GLU A 141 -17.69 -4.32 -11.39
C GLU A 141 -17.91 -3.06 -10.56
N LEU A 142 -16.83 -2.45 -10.06
CA LEU A 142 -16.85 -1.14 -9.41
C LEU A 142 -17.01 0.05 -10.39
N GLY A 143 -17.12 -0.20 -11.69
CA GLY A 143 -17.28 0.83 -12.71
C GLY A 143 -15.98 1.52 -13.14
N HIS A 144 -14.81 1.01 -12.74
CA HIS A 144 -13.53 1.61 -13.10
C HIS A 144 -12.91 0.98 -14.36
N ASN A 145 -12.16 1.79 -15.11
CA ASN A 145 -11.38 1.31 -16.25
C ASN A 145 -10.05 0.69 -15.78
N VAL A 146 -9.90 -0.62 -15.97
CA VAL A 146 -8.71 -1.40 -15.56
C VAL A 146 -7.40 -0.84 -16.13
N THR A 147 -7.41 -0.40 -17.38
CA THR A 147 -6.20 0.12 -18.04
C THR A 147 -5.79 1.44 -17.41
N ILE A 148 -6.75 2.31 -17.12
CA ILE A 148 -6.52 3.59 -16.43
C ILE A 148 -5.99 3.34 -15.02
N VAL A 149 -6.71 2.57 -14.19
CA VAL A 149 -6.30 2.27 -12.81
C VAL A 149 -4.88 1.71 -12.75
N ARG A 150 -4.58 0.72 -13.59
CA ARG A 150 -3.25 0.10 -13.64
C ARG A 150 -2.15 1.09 -14.03
N SER A 151 -2.43 1.99 -14.97
CA SER A 151 -1.44 2.93 -15.47
C SER A 151 -1.19 4.05 -14.48
N VAL A 152 -2.26 4.56 -13.86
CA VAL A 152 -2.19 5.54 -12.76
C VAL A 152 -1.45 4.94 -11.55
N SER A 153 -1.80 3.73 -11.13
CA SER A 153 -1.13 3.02 -10.01
C SER A 153 0.38 2.94 -10.23
N LYS A 154 0.78 2.52 -11.44
CA LYS A 154 2.20 2.42 -11.81
C LYS A 154 2.89 3.78 -11.88
N LEU A 155 2.27 4.79 -12.50
CA LEU A 155 2.88 6.10 -12.73
C LEU A 155 3.01 6.90 -11.43
N LEU A 156 1.96 6.87 -10.61
CA LEU A 156 1.90 7.61 -9.36
C LEU A 156 2.46 6.83 -8.17
N ASN A 157 2.79 5.55 -8.34
CA ASN A 157 3.23 4.66 -7.25
C ASN A 157 2.18 4.53 -6.13
N ILE A 158 0.91 4.43 -6.53
CA ILE A 158 -0.25 4.36 -5.63
C ILE A 158 -0.90 2.97 -5.80
N PRO A 159 -1.10 2.19 -4.72
CA PRO A 159 -1.77 0.90 -4.81
C PRO A 159 -3.15 1.03 -5.46
N SER A 160 -3.51 0.07 -6.31
CA SER A 160 -4.77 0.10 -7.06
C SER A 160 -5.98 0.12 -6.12
N ARG A 161 -5.86 -0.55 -4.97
CA ARG A 161 -6.84 -0.47 -3.86
C ARG A 161 -7.22 0.97 -3.51
N GLN A 162 -6.25 1.86 -3.39
CA GLN A 162 -6.51 3.26 -3.01
C GLN A 162 -7.13 4.08 -4.13
N LEU A 163 -6.90 3.70 -5.39
CA LEU A 163 -7.46 4.36 -6.55
C LEU A 163 -8.94 3.99 -6.79
N ILE A 164 -9.35 2.82 -6.33
CA ILE A 164 -10.72 2.30 -6.52
C ILE A 164 -11.58 2.37 -5.25
N GLN A 165 -10.97 2.48 -4.07
CA GLN A 165 -11.70 2.85 -2.87
C GLN A 165 -12.03 4.34 -2.94
N GLY A 166 -13.24 4.73 -2.50
CA GLY A 166 -13.88 6.04 -2.74
C GLY A 166 -13.14 7.31 -2.25
N ASN A 167 -11.89 7.17 -1.81
CA ASN A 167 -11.01 8.25 -1.42
C ASN A 167 -10.25 8.87 -2.60
N ALA A 168 -10.28 8.23 -3.78
CA ALA A 168 -9.76 8.78 -5.02
C ALA A 168 -10.86 8.90 -6.08
N LYS A 169 -10.85 9.99 -6.85
CA LYS A 169 -11.70 10.12 -8.04
C LYS A 169 -10.83 10.37 -9.26
N ILE A 170 -11.16 9.67 -10.35
CA ILE A 170 -10.47 9.75 -11.64
C ILE A 170 -11.49 10.19 -12.67
N GLU A 171 -11.30 11.39 -13.22
CA GLU A 171 -12.17 12.00 -14.22
C GLU A 171 -11.41 12.12 -15.55
N ILE A 172 -12.05 11.74 -16.65
CA ILE A 172 -11.51 11.96 -18.00
C ILE A 172 -12.01 13.31 -18.49
N ILE A 173 -11.10 14.22 -18.80
CA ILE A 173 -11.41 15.54 -19.35
C ILE A 173 -10.94 15.59 -20.79
N GLN A 174 -11.86 15.87 -21.72
CA GLN A 174 -11.59 15.85 -23.16
C GLN A 174 -11.12 17.20 -23.72
N ASN A 175 -11.44 18.33 -23.05
CA ASN A 175 -11.13 19.69 -23.50
C ASN A 175 -10.31 20.45 -22.46
N PRO A 176 -9.32 21.29 -22.84
CA PRO A 176 -8.87 21.60 -24.21
C PRO A 176 -8.00 20.50 -24.86
N ALA A 177 -7.52 19.53 -24.08
CA ALA A 177 -6.84 18.33 -24.56
C ALA A 177 -7.19 17.14 -23.65
N PRO A 178 -7.26 15.89 -24.17
CA PRO A 178 -7.56 14.71 -23.36
C PRO A 178 -6.54 14.49 -22.23
N HIS A 179 -7.02 14.47 -20.99
CA HIS A 179 -6.23 14.18 -19.81
C HIS A 179 -7.08 13.56 -18.70
N LEU A 180 -6.42 12.89 -17.76
CA LEU A 180 -7.01 12.47 -16.50
C LEU A 180 -6.82 13.55 -15.45
N LYS A 181 -7.91 13.91 -14.77
CA LYS A 181 -7.87 14.64 -13.51
C LYS A 181 -8.07 13.64 -12.37
N ILE A 182 -7.13 13.56 -11.45
CA ILE A 182 -7.20 12.66 -10.29
C ILE A 182 -7.10 13.49 -9.02
N TYR A 183 -8.05 13.31 -8.11
CA TYR A 183 -7.99 13.96 -6.81
C TYR A 183 -8.32 12.98 -5.69
N PHE A 184 -7.75 13.24 -4.53
CA PHE A 184 -7.94 12.46 -3.32
C PHE A 184 -8.69 13.29 -2.30
N VAL A 185 -9.75 12.72 -1.73
CA VAL A 185 -10.63 13.43 -0.77
C VAL A 185 -9.84 13.91 0.45
N GLU A 186 -8.86 13.12 0.90
CA GLU A 186 -8.05 13.39 2.11
C GLU A 186 -6.71 14.06 1.80
N GLY A 187 -6.45 14.42 0.55
CA GLY A 187 -5.12 14.89 0.12
C GLY A 187 -4.35 13.82 -0.66
N ALA A 188 -3.47 14.26 -1.57
CA ALA A 188 -2.61 13.34 -2.31
C ALA A 188 -1.68 12.59 -1.34
N PRO A 189 -1.49 11.27 -1.49
CA PRO A 189 -0.61 10.52 -0.60
C PRO A 189 0.83 11.04 -0.65
N ALA A 190 1.46 11.23 0.52
CA ALA A 190 2.81 11.83 0.60
C ALA A 190 3.91 11.05 -0.15
N TYR A 191 3.71 9.74 -0.36
CA TYR A 191 4.61 8.86 -1.10
C TYR A 191 4.34 8.82 -2.62
N ALA A 192 3.26 9.46 -3.07
CA ALA A 192 2.90 9.43 -4.48
C ALA A 192 3.93 10.23 -5.29
N SER A 193 4.16 9.77 -6.53
CA SER A 193 4.97 10.51 -7.49
C SER A 193 4.43 11.92 -7.66
N SER A 194 5.30 12.92 -7.85
CA SER A 194 4.89 14.30 -8.13
C SER A 194 4.55 14.54 -9.61
N VAL A 195 4.59 13.51 -10.45
CA VAL A 195 4.30 13.61 -11.89
C VAL A 195 2.88 14.12 -12.10
N GLY A 196 2.75 15.25 -12.80
CA GLY A 196 1.45 15.87 -13.10
C GLY A 196 0.75 16.48 -11.89
N PHE A 197 1.39 16.57 -10.71
CA PHE A 197 0.77 17.12 -9.52
C PHE A 197 0.70 18.64 -9.55
N ASN A 198 -0.49 19.19 -9.34
CA ASN A 198 -0.73 20.60 -9.15
C ASN A 198 -1.00 20.89 -7.67
N LYS A 199 -0.22 21.81 -7.08
CA LYS A 199 -0.31 22.17 -5.66
C LYS A 199 -1.49 23.09 -5.35
N GLU A 200 -1.97 23.86 -6.32
CA GLU A 200 -3.01 24.86 -6.09
C GLU A 200 -4.37 24.22 -5.82
N ASP A 201 -4.66 23.11 -6.48
CA ASP A 201 -5.92 22.37 -6.36
C ASP A 201 -5.73 20.93 -5.85
N ASN A 202 -4.50 20.55 -5.49
CA ASN A 202 -4.15 19.23 -4.97
C ASN A 202 -4.64 18.08 -5.89
N CYS A 203 -4.55 18.29 -7.19
CA CYS A 203 -4.95 17.31 -8.22
C CYS A 203 -3.74 16.84 -9.03
N TYR A 204 -3.86 15.65 -9.61
CA TYR A 204 -2.98 15.18 -10.67
C TYR A 204 -3.64 15.38 -12.03
N TYR A 205 -2.86 15.85 -12.99
CA TYR A 205 -3.22 16.01 -14.39
C TYR A 205 -2.29 15.14 -15.23
N LEU A 206 -2.81 14.03 -15.77
CA LEU A 206 -2.03 13.08 -16.55
C LEU A 206 -2.52 13.06 -18.00
N THR A 207 -1.64 13.39 -18.93
CA THR A 207 -1.94 13.40 -20.37
C THR A 207 -1.80 12.01 -20.98
N GLU A 208 -2.30 11.83 -22.21
CA GLU A 208 -2.08 10.60 -22.99
C GLU A 208 -0.58 10.28 -23.15
N LYS A 209 0.28 11.30 -23.21
CA LYS A 209 1.74 11.13 -23.28
C LYS A 209 2.30 10.52 -22.00
N ASP A 210 1.81 10.94 -20.84
CA ASP A 210 2.24 10.41 -19.54
C ASP A 210 1.78 8.96 -19.36
N LEU A 211 0.59 8.65 -19.86
CA LEU A 211 -0.04 7.34 -19.77
C LEU A 211 0.46 6.34 -20.82
N GLY A 212 0.90 6.82 -21.98
CA GLY A 212 1.36 6.00 -23.09
C GLY A 212 0.22 5.34 -23.89
N PHE A 213 -1.01 5.83 -23.77
CA PHE A 213 -2.18 5.38 -24.54
C PHE A 213 -3.23 6.52 -24.64
N PRO A 214 -4.10 6.49 -25.68
CA PRO A 214 -5.14 7.51 -25.86
C PRO A 214 -6.31 7.36 -24.87
N LEU A 215 -6.93 8.48 -24.49
CA LEU A 215 -7.98 8.59 -23.45
C LEU A 215 -9.40 8.72 -23.98
#